data_AF-A0A530LX82-F1
#
_entry.id   AF-A0A530LX82-F1
#
_cell.length_a   1.000
_cell.length_b   1.000
_cell.length_c   1.000
_cell.angle_alpha   90.00
_cell.angle_beta   90.00
_cell.angle_gamma   90.00
#
_symmetry.space_group_name_H-M   'P 1'
#
loop_
_entity.id
_entity.type
_entity.pdbx_description
1 polymer ?
#
loop_
_entity_poly.entity_id
_entity_poly.type
_entity_poly.pdbx_seq_one_letter_code
_entity_poly.pdbx_strand_id
1 'polypeptide(L)'
;MKYEVRFHAAAERDIAELLAELAPKAGAATALRFVNRIVDYCLSFETFPERGTRHDDVAPGLRTVGWRRRATIAFEIVGSRVVILRILYAGRTLDLSEEEE
;
A
#
# COMPACT_ATOMS: atom_id res chain seq x y z
N MET A 1 -15.25 16.18 -1.61
CA MET A 1 -13.81 16.49 -1.64
C MET A 1 -13.07 15.27 -2.12
N LYS A 2 -12.00 15.45 -2.91
CA LYS A 2 -11.19 14.36 -3.46
C LYS A 2 -9.78 14.49 -2.86
N TYR A 3 -9.32 13.45 -2.19
CA TYR A 3 -7.97 13.39 -1.65
C TYR A 3 -6.99 13.04 -2.77
N GLU A 4 -5.78 13.57 -2.68
CA GLU A 4 -4.69 13.19 -3.57
C GLU A 4 -4.01 11.93 -3.01
N VAL A 5 -3.93 10.87 -3.80
CA VAL A 5 -3.22 9.64 -3.42
C VAL A 5 -1.78 9.70 -3.93
N ARG A 6 -0.82 9.49 -3.03
CA ARG A 6 0.61 9.43 -3.32
C ARG A 6 1.18 8.12 -2.81
N PHE A 7 2.20 7.61 -3.47
CA PHE A 7 2.95 6.44 -3.02
C PHE A 7 4.29 6.92 -2.48
N HIS A 8 4.65 6.44 -1.30
CA HIS A 8 6.00 6.57 -0.77
C HIS A 8 6.96 5.69 -1.59
N ALA A 9 8.24 6.06 -1.67
CA ALA A 9 9.24 5.28 -2.42
C ALA A 9 9.30 3.81 -1.97
N ALA A 10 9.10 3.55 -0.68
CA ALA A 10 9.02 2.18 -0.14
C ALA A 10 7.82 1.39 -0.69
N ALA A 11 6.64 2.02 -0.86
CA ALA A 11 5.48 1.37 -1.47
C ALA A 11 5.68 1.08 -2.96
N GLU A 12 6.38 1.98 -3.68
CA GLU A 12 6.75 1.73 -5.08
C GLU A 12 7.74 0.56 -5.20
N ARG A 13 8.71 0.45 -4.28
CA ARG A 13 9.59 -0.72 -4.18
C ARG A 13 8.80 -2.00 -3.89
N ASP A 14 7.90 -1.99 -2.92
CA ASP A 14 7.05 -3.15 -2.61
C ASP A 14 6.26 -3.62 -3.86
N ILE A 15 5.74 -2.68 -4.66
CA ILE A 15 5.05 -2.97 -5.92
C ILE A 15 5.99 -3.62 -6.95
N ALA A 16 7.17 -3.03 -7.15
CA ALA A 16 8.16 -3.52 -8.11
C ALA A 16 8.66 -4.93 -7.74
N GLU A 17 8.96 -5.15 -6.46
CA GLU A 17 9.36 -6.46 -5.93
C GLU A 17 8.27 -7.50 -6.13
N LEU A 18 7.02 -7.15 -5.82
CA LEU A 18 5.89 -8.06 -6.00
C LEU A 18 5.71 -8.45 -7.48
N LEU A 19 5.87 -7.49 -8.39
CA LEU A 19 5.84 -7.76 -9.82
C LEU A 19 6.97 -8.71 -10.24
N ALA A 20 8.21 -8.44 -9.79
CA ALA A 20 9.38 -9.25 -10.08
C ALA A 20 9.26 -10.67 -9.52
N GLU A 21 8.64 -10.84 -8.35
CA GLU A 21 8.42 -12.14 -7.72
C GLU A 21 7.35 -12.97 -8.45
N LEU A 22 6.26 -12.33 -8.90
CA LEU A 22 5.12 -13.01 -9.52
C LEU A 22 5.32 -13.28 -11.01
N ALA A 23 6.02 -12.40 -11.74
CA ALA A 23 6.22 -12.52 -13.18
C ALA A 23 6.78 -13.89 -13.64
N PRO A 24 7.84 -14.46 -13.01
CA PRO A 24 8.35 -15.77 -13.41
C PRO A 24 7.43 -16.93 -13.03
N LYS A 25 6.57 -16.76 -12.01
CA LYS A 25 5.68 -17.83 -11.50
C LYS A 25 4.35 -17.91 -12.25
N ALA A 26 3.78 -16.74 -12.61
CA ALA A 26 2.42 -16.62 -13.14
C ALA A 26 2.37 -16.04 -14.58
N GLY A 27 3.52 -15.63 -15.11
CA GLY A 27 3.64 -14.88 -16.35
C GLY A 27 3.48 -13.37 -16.16
N ALA A 28 4.23 -12.59 -16.93
CA ALA A 28 4.31 -11.12 -16.80
C ALA A 28 2.94 -10.42 -16.88
N ALA A 29 2.09 -10.81 -17.84
CA ALA A 29 0.76 -10.20 -18.00
C ALA A 29 -0.15 -10.46 -16.79
N THR A 30 -0.07 -11.64 -16.18
CA THR A 30 -0.87 -11.98 -14.99
C THR A 30 -0.36 -11.24 -13.76
N ALA A 31 0.96 -11.17 -13.58
CA ALA A 31 1.59 -10.43 -12.49
C ALA A 31 1.25 -8.93 -12.56
N LEU A 32 1.36 -8.32 -13.74
CA LEU A 32 1.00 -6.92 -13.95
C LEU A 32 -0.48 -6.65 -13.65
N ARG A 33 -1.41 -7.50 -14.13
CA ARG A 33 -2.83 -7.40 -13.78
C ARG A 33 -3.08 -7.53 -12.28
N PHE A 34 -2.31 -8.36 -11.59
CA PHE A 34 -2.45 -8.53 -10.15
C PHE A 34 -2.04 -7.24 -9.41
N VAL A 35 -0.86 -6.71 -9.73
CA VAL A 35 -0.32 -5.48 -9.16
C VAL A 35 -1.22 -4.28 -9.45
N ASN A 36 -1.71 -4.12 -10.68
CA ASN A 36 -2.60 -3.02 -11.04
C ASN A 36 -3.87 -3.00 -10.18
N ARG A 37 -4.44 -4.16 -9.85
CA ARG A 37 -5.63 -4.21 -8.97
C ARG A 37 -5.34 -3.77 -7.52
N ILE A 38 -4.09 -3.87 -7.05
CA ILE A 38 -3.69 -3.31 -5.75
C ILE A 38 -3.57 -1.79 -5.87
N VAL A 39 -2.92 -1.31 -6.94
CA VAL A 39 -2.75 0.12 -7.22
C VAL A 39 -4.11 0.80 -7.36
N ASP A 40 -5.01 0.25 -8.17
CA ASP A 40 -6.39 0.75 -8.35
C ASP A 40 -7.14 0.82 -7.02
N TYR A 41 -6.94 -0.18 -6.16
CA TYR A 41 -7.56 -0.18 -4.83
C TYR A 41 -7.00 0.96 -3.97
N CYS A 42 -5.69 1.20 -3.97
CA CYS A 42 -5.08 2.32 -3.26
C CYS A 42 -5.56 3.67 -3.81
N LEU A 43 -5.63 3.82 -5.14
CA LEU A 43 -6.14 5.03 -5.80
C LEU A 43 -7.58 5.34 -5.40
N SER A 44 -8.41 4.31 -5.13
CA SER A 44 -9.78 4.51 -4.64
C SER A 44 -9.88 5.21 -3.28
N PHE A 45 -8.78 5.44 -2.57
CA PHE A 45 -8.78 6.10 -1.26
C PHE A 45 -9.03 7.60 -1.40
N GLU A 46 -8.93 8.14 -2.62
CA GLU A 46 -9.25 9.54 -2.96
C GLU A 46 -10.67 9.98 -2.56
N THR A 47 -11.64 9.06 -2.51
CA THR A 47 -13.06 9.36 -2.20
C THR A 47 -13.44 9.08 -0.75
N PHE A 48 -12.84 8.05 -0.14
CA PHE A 48 -13.10 7.65 1.24
C PHE A 48 -11.79 7.27 1.92
N PRO A 49 -10.97 8.26 2.34
CA PRO A 49 -9.61 8.00 2.82
C PRO A 49 -9.60 7.41 4.24
N GLU A 50 -10.59 7.73 5.07
CA GLU A 50 -10.69 7.28 6.47
C GLU A 50 -11.18 5.82 6.60
N ARG A 51 -10.57 4.92 5.85
CA ARG A 51 -10.84 3.47 5.90
C ARG A 51 -9.78 2.74 6.72
N GLY A 52 -10.05 1.46 6.98
CA GLY A 52 -9.13 0.58 7.69
C GLY A 52 -9.04 0.84 9.19
N THR A 53 -8.08 0.19 9.83
CA THR A 53 -7.79 0.29 11.25
C THR A 53 -6.70 1.33 11.48
N ARG A 54 -6.90 2.20 12.47
CA ARG A 54 -5.91 3.19 12.91
C ARG A 54 -5.00 2.56 13.98
N HIS A 55 -3.70 2.82 13.88
CA HIS A 55 -2.65 2.30 14.77
C HIS A 55 -1.84 3.46 15.36
N ASP A 56 -2.54 4.38 16.05
CA ASP A 56 -1.87 5.54 16.67
C ASP A 56 -0.91 5.13 17.80
N ASP A 57 -1.09 3.94 18.37
CA ASP A 57 -0.20 3.32 19.34
C ASP A 57 1.16 2.94 18.76
N VAL A 58 1.22 2.75 17.44
CA VAL A 58 2.43 2.43 16.68
C VAL A 58 3.07 3.68 16.10
N ALA A 59 2.28 4.48 15.37
CA ALA A 59 2.71 5.77 14.84
C ALA A 59 1.49 6.69 14.64
N PRO A 60 1.58 7.98 14.99
CA PRO A 60 0.45 8.91 14.85
C PRO A 60 -0.08 8.96 13.41
N GLY A 61 -1.39 8.71 13.23
CA GLY A 61 -2.03 8.80 11.91
C GLY A 61 -1.84 7.57 11.02
N LEU A 62 -1.04 6.59 11.45
CA LEU A 62 -0.86 5.33 10.75
C LEU A 62 -2.19 4.56 10.67
N ARG A 63 -2.48 4.05 9.47
CA ARG A 63 -3.64 3.22 9.17
C ARG A 63 -3.23 2.00 8.38
N THR A 64 -3.95 0.91 8.57
CA THR A 64 -3.82 -0.28 7.73
C THR A 64 -5.17 -0.75 7.22
N VAL A 65 -5.20 -1.25 6.00
CA VAL A 65 -6.37 -1.96 5.46
C VAL A 65 -5.95 -3.24 4.75
N GLY A 66 -6.74 -4.30 4.94
CA GLY A 66 -6.54 -5.56 4.24
C GLY A 66 -7.13 -5.52 2.83
N TRP A 67 -6.36 -5.96 1.84
CA TRP A 67 -6.83 -6.16 0.47
C TRP A 67 -6.95 -7.66 0.17
N ARG A 68 -8.19 -8.12 -0.03
CA ARG A 68 -8.54 -9.50 -0.45
C ARG A 68 -7.87 -10.61 0.35
N ARG A 69 -7.57 -10.38 1.64
CA ARG A 69 -6.80 -11.29 2.52
C ARG A 69 -5.44 -11.70 1.94
N ARG A 70 -4.86 -10.87 1.07
CA ARG A 70 -3.59 -11.14 0.37
C ARG A 70 -2.51 -10.11 0.66
N ALA A 71 -2.91 -8.87 0.89
CA ALA A 71 -1.99 -7.80 1.23
C ALA A 71 -2.54 -6.94 2.36
N THR A 72 -1.65 -6.38 3.16
CA THR A 72 -1.93 -5.29 4.09
C THR A 72 -1.34 -4.02 3.52
N ILE A 73 -2.16 -2.97 3.42
CA ILE A 73 -1.72 -1.66 2.91
C ILE A 73 -1.60 -0.74 4.12
N ALA A 74 -0.40 -0.24 4.37
CA ALA A 74 -0.14 0.77 5.39
C ALA A 74 -0.13 2.15 4.75
N PHE A 75 -0.81 3.11 5.36
CA PHE A 75 -0.96 4.45 4.82
C PHE A 75 -1.27 5.46 5.93
N GLU A 76 -1.15 6.74 5.61
CA GLU A 76 -1.55 7.85 6.48
C GLU A 76 -2.36 8.87 5.69
N ILE A 77 -3.04 9.76 6.43
CA ILE A 77 -3.82 10.85 5.86
C ILE A 77 -3.24 12.16 6.41
N VAL A 78 -2.68 12.99 5.53
CA VAL A 78 -2.06 14.27 5.89
C VAL A 78 -2.76 15.38 5.12
N GLY A 79 -3.56 16.19 5.82
CA GLY A 79 -4.39 17.21 5.20
C GLY A 79 -5.37 16.59 4.19
N SER A 80 -5.24 16.94 2.91
CA SER A 80 -6.03 16.39 1.81
C SER A 80 -5.30 15.32 0.99
N ARG A 81 -4.25 14.71 1.57
CA ARG A 81 -3.43 13.68 0.92
C ARG A 81 -3.55 12.34 1.64
N VAL A 82 -3.56 11.27 0.87
CA VAL A 82 -3.38 9.90 1.34
C VAL A 82 -2.00 9.45 0.87
N VAL A 83 -1.12 9.11 1.81
CA VAL A 83 0.22 8.63 1.49
C VAL A 83 0.26 7.13 1.77
N ILE A 84 0.41 6.34 0.71
CA ILE A 84 0.60 4.89 0.79
C ILE A 84 2.05 4.64 1.19
N LEU A 85 2.26 4.15 2.40
CA LEU A 85 3.58 3.96 2.99
C LEU A 85 4.19 2.62 2.57
N ARG A 86 3.40 1.53 2.68
CA ARG A 86 3.85 0.15 2.40
C ARG A 86 2.72 -0.72 1.85
N ILE A 87 3.07 -1.70 1.03
CA ILE A 87 2.18 -2.75 0.51
C ILE A 87 2.77 -4.12 0.85
N LEU A 88 2.25 -4.71 1.93
CA LEU A 88 2.78 -5.92 2.53
C LEU A 88 2.04 -7.15 2.01
N TYR A 89 2.61 -7.81 1.00
CA TYR A 89 2.02 -9.00 0.38
C TYR A 89 2.37 -10.29 1.14
N ALA A 90 1.44 -11.26 1.16
CA ALA A 90 1.64 -12.64 1.61
C ALA A 90 2.23 -12.82 3.02
N GLY A 91 1.84 -11.95 3.97
CA GLY A 91 2.26 -12.07 5.37
C GLY A 91 3.58 -11.38 5.70
N ARG A 92 4.10 -10.53 4.80
CA ARG A 92 5.13 -9.55 5.16
C ARG A 92 4.61 -8.64 6.29
N THR A 93 5.49 -8.29 7.22
CA THR A 93 5.18 -7.42 8.36
C THR A 93 5.76 -6.02 8.10
N LEU A 94 5.10 -5.00 8.65
CA LEU A 94 5.62 -3.64 8.64
C LEU A 94 6.84 -3.56 9.55
N ASP A 95 8.00 -3.25 8.99
CA ASP A 95 9.17 -2.85 9.77
C ASP A 95 9.27 -1.32 9.73
N LEU A 96 9.28 -0.69 10.90
CA LEU A 96 9.30 0.76 11.09
C LEU A 96 10.74 1.29 11.28
N SER A 97 11.75 0.42 11.17
CA SER A 97 13.15 0.80 11.35
C SER A 97 13.80 1.47 10.13
N GLU A 98 13.10 1.60 9.00
CA GLU A 98 13.57 2.41 7.87
C GLU A 98 13.18 3.88 8.08
N GLU A 99 13.83 4.52 9.06
CA GLU A 99 13.96 5.97 9.13
C GLU A 99 14.93 6.43 8.01
N GLU A 100 14.38 7.27 7.13
CA GLU A 100 15.03 8.40 6.44
C GLU A 100 16.40 8.17 5.77
N GLU A 101 16.40 8.18 4.43
CA GLU A 101 17.53 8.68 3.64
C GLU A 101 17.13 9.99 2.95
#